data_AF-A0A3D1LCJ8-F1
#
_entry.id   AF-A0A3D1LCJ8-F1
#
_cell.length_a   1.000
_cell.length_b   1.000
_cell.length_c   1.000
_cell.angle_alpha   90.00
_cell.angle_beta   90.00
_cell.angle_gamma   90.00
#
_symmetry.space_group_name_H-M   'P 1'
#
loop_
_entity.id
_entity.type
_entity.pdbx_description
1 polymer ?
#
loop_
_entity_poly.entity_id
_entity_poly.type
_entity_poly.pdbx_seq_one_letter_code
_entity_poly.pdbx_strand_id
1 'polypeptide(L)'
;MARKFKTMDGNNAAAHVSYAFTEVAGIYPITPSSPMADLVDQWSATGLKNIFGSTVKVVEMQSEAGASGTVHGSLGAGALTTTYTASQGLLLMIPNMYKIA
;
A
#
# COMPACT_ATOMS: atom_id res chain seq x y z
N MET A 1 -2.09 -27.59 2.85
CA MET A 1 -2.89 -27.11 1.71
C MET A 1 -2.03 -27.11 0.47
N ALA A 2 -2.57 -27.48 -0.70
CA ALA A 2 -1.89 -27.29 -1.97
C ALA A 2 -1.77 -25.79 -2.30
N ARG A 3 -0.64 -25.35 -2.88
CA ARG A 3 -0.47 -23.96 -3.30
C ARG A 3 -1.42 -23.66 -4.47
N LYS A 4 -2.06 -22.49 -4.44
CA LYS A 4 -2.93 -22.04 -5.54
C LYS A 4 -2.08 -21.40 -6.63
N PHE A 5 -1.99 -22.06 -7.78
CA PHE A 5 -1.38 -21.47 -8.96
C PHE A 5 -2.34 -20.45 -9.59
N LYS A 6 -1.81 -19.28 -9.94
CA LYS A 6 -2.56 -18.19 -10.60
C LYS A 6 -1.60 -17.42 -11.49
N THR A 7 -2.02 -17.11 -12.71
CA THR A 7 -1.28 -16.22 -13.61
C THR A 7 -1.53 -14.77 -13.17
N MET A 8 -0.47 -14.01 -12.95
CA MET A 8 -0.52 -12.61 -12.55
C MET A 8 0.76 -11.90 -12.97
N ASP A 9 0.68 -10.58 -13.20
CA ASP A 9 1.87 -9.74 -13.33
C ASP A 9 2.50 -9.44 -11.95
N GLY A 10 3.65 -8.76 -11.97
CA GLY A 10 4.40 -8.44 -10.75
C GLY A 10 3.68 -7.47 -9.81
N ASN A 11 2.94 -6.48 -10.34
CA ASN A 11 2.19 -5.52 -9.52
C ASN A 11 1.06 -6.25 -8.77
N ASN A 12 0.33 -7.12 -9.45
CA ASN A 12 -0.72 -7.91 -8.84
C ASN A 12 -0.17 -8.88 -7.79
N ALA A 13 0.98 -9.50 -8.06
CA ALA A 13 1.66 -10.36 -7.07
C ALA A 13 2.08 -9.57 -5.81
N ALA A 14 2.68 -8.40 -5.98
CA ALA A 14 3.11 -7.55 -4.88
C ALA A 14 1.92 -7.00 -4.07
N ALA A 15 0.89 -6.49 -4.76
CA ALA A 15 -0.34 -6.00 -4.14
C ALA A 15 -1.03 -7.11 -3.35
N HIS A 16 -1.12 -8.34 -3.89
CA HIS A 16 -1.79 -9.46 -3.24
C HIS A 16 -1.19 -9.77 -1.86
N VAL A 17 0.14 -9.79 -1.76
CA VAL A 17 0.81 -10.00 -0.47
C VAL A 17 0.65 -8.76 0.41
N SER A 18 0.90 -7.56 -0.13
CA SER A 18 0.80 -6.31 0.62
C SER A 18 -0.57 -6.14 1.27
N TYR A 19 -1.66 -6.35 0.53
CA TYR A 19 -3.03 -6.27 1.02
C TYR A 19 -3.28 -7.17 2.24
N ALA A 20 -2.78 -8.41 2.18
CA ALA A 20 -3.00 -9.39 3.24
C ALA A 20 -2.43 -8.94 4.59
N PHE A 21 -1.31 -8.20 4.60
CA PHE A 21 -0.60 -7.79 5.83
C PHE A 21 -0.80 -6.31 6.20
N THR A 22 -1.74 -5.62 5.55
CA THR A 22 -1.93 -4.18 5.71
C THR A 22 -3.24 -3.86 6.40
N GLU A 23 -3.23 -2.89 7.32
CA GLU A 23 -4.43 -2.28 7.90
C GLU A 23 -4.73 -0.92 7.26
N VAL A 24 -3.70 -0.11 6.97
CA VAL A 24 -3.81 1.21 6.34
C VAL A 24 -2.88 1.31 5.13
N ALA A 25 -3.33 1.93 4.04
CA ALA A 25 -2.49 2.21 2.88
C ALA A 25 -2.56 3.70 2.53
N GLY A 26 -1.43 4.41 2.66
CA GLY A 26 -1.29 5.77 2.12
C GLY A 26 -0.82 5.68 0.68
N ILE A 27 -1.59 6.19 -0.28
CA ILE A 27 -1.31 6.03 -1.71
C ILE A 27 -1.26 7.35 -2.47
N TYR A 28 -0.53 7.35 -3.58
CA TYR A 28 -0.55 8.39 -4.60
C TYR A 28 -0.16 7.78 -5.95
N PRO A 29 -0.85 8.10 -7.06
CA PRO A 29 -0.62 7.45 -8.35
C PRO A 29 0.69 7.90 -9.01
N ILE A 30 1.52 6.92 -9.41
CA ILE A 30 2.75 7.12 -10.17
C ILE A 30 3.11 5.86 -10.97
N THR A 31 3.33 6.00 -12.28
CA THR A 31 3.78 4.90 -13.16
C THR A 31 5.20 4.47 -12.80
N PRO A 32 5.52 3.17 -12.75
CA PRO A 32 4.69 2.00 -13.06
C PRO A 32 3.99 1.35 -11.85
N SER A 33 4.02 1.97 -10.67
CA SER A 33 3.49 1.41 -9.43
C SER A 33 1.99 1.62 -9.20
N SER A 34 1.33 2.54 -9.93
CA SER A 34 -0.11 2.83 -9.78
C SER A 34 -1.00 1.57 -9.75
N PRO A 35 -0.79 0.54 -10.59
CA PRO A 35 -1.64 -0.64 -10.58
C PRO A 35 -1.69 -1.37 -9.22
N MET A 36 -0.64 -1.28 -8.39
CA MET A 36 -0.66 -1.87 -7.05
C MET A 36 -1.65 -1.15 -6.13
N ALA A 37 -1.64 0.19 -6.16
CA ALA A 37 -2.56 1.01 -5.36
C ALA A 37 -4.01 0.81 -5.82
N ASP A 38 -4.24 0.80 -7.13
CA ASP A 38 -5.57 0.59 -7.72
C ASP A 38 -6.17 -0.77 -7.33
N LEU A 39 -5.37 -1.84 -7.37
CA LEU A 39 -5.81 -3.17 -6.96
C LEU A 39 -6.19 -3.21 -5.48
N VAL A 40 -5.40 -2.57 -4.62
CA VAL A 40 -5.65 -2.52 -3.17
C VAL A 40 -6.91 -1.72 -2.87
N ASP A 41 -7.14 -0.61 -3.55
CA ASP A 41 -8.37 0.17 -3.42
C ASP A 41 -9.60 -0.63 -3.86
N GLN A 42 -9.54 -1.26 -5.04
CA GLN A 42 -10.61 -2.11 -5.56
C GLN A 42 -10.92 -3.29 -4.63
N TRP A 43 -9.89 -3.98 -4.12
CA TRP A 43 -10.08 -5.08 -3.19
C TRP A 43 -10.69 -4.63 -1.86
N SER A 44 -10.31 -3.45 -1.36
CA SER A 44 -10.97 -2.86 -0.20
C SER A 44 -12.45 -2.54 -0.47
N ALA A 45 -12.75 -1.87 -1.58
CA ALA A 45 -14.11 -1.50 -1.98
C ALA A 45 -15.02 -2.73 -2.19
N THR A 46 -14.47 -3.84 -2.67
CA THR A 46 -15.18 -5.13 -2.84
C THR A 46 -15.28 -5.94 -1.55
N GLY A 47 -14.72 -5.46 -0.44
CA GLY A 47 -14.84 -6.09 0.88
C GLY A 47 -13.86 -7.22 1.14
N LEU A 48 -12.79 -7.36 0.34
CA LEU A 48 -11.73 -8.35 0.59
C LEU A 48 -11.14 -8.13 1.99
N LYS A 49 -10.94 -9.21 2.74
CA LYS A 49 -10.38 -9.11 4.09
C LYS A 49 -8.89 -9.43 4.08
N ASN A 50 -8.12 -8.63 4.81
CA ASN A 50 -6.74 -8.92 5.18
C ASN A 50 -6.70 -10.06 6.22
N ILE A 51 -5.50 -10.44 6.67
CA ILE A 51 -5.35 -11.51 7.67
C ILE A 51 -5.92 -11.16 9.05
N PHE A 52 -6.22 -9.89 9.29
CA PHE A 52 -6.83 -9.39 10.54
C PHE A 52 -8.37 -9.40 10.48
N GLY A 53 -8.97 -9.84 9.37
CA GLY A 53 -10.42 -9.89 9.19
C GLY A 53 -11.06 -8.53 8.85
N SER A 54 -10.26 -7.51 8.55
CA SER A 54 -10.71 -6.16 8.16
C SER A 54 -10.38 -5.85 6.69
N THR A 55 -11.06 -4.87 6.10
CA THR A 55 -10.66 -4.31 4.79
C THR A 55 -9.53 -3.30 5.01
N VAL A 56 -8.59 -3.21 4.09
CA VAL A 56 -7.52 -2.19 4.13
C VAL A 56 -8.14 -0.80 4.06
N LYS A 57 -7.81 0.10 4.99
CA LYS A 57 -8.18 1.51 4.88
C LYS A 57 -7.25 2.21 3.89
N VAL A 58 -7.75 2.50 2.69
CA VAL A 58 -6.99 3.21 1.66
C VAL A 58 -7.21 4.71 1.81
N VAL A 59 -6.12 5.48 1.75
CA VAL A 59 -6.14 6.95 1.83
C VAL A 59 -5.28 7.51 0.70
N GLU A 60 -5.93 8.07 -0.31
CA GLU A 60 -5.25 8.81 -1.38
C GLU A 60 -4.86 10.21 -0.88
N MET A 61 -3.57 10.53 -1.03
CA MET A 61 -3.01 11.79 -0.60
C MET A 61 -2.83 12.75 -1.78
N GLN A 62 -2.38 13.97 -1.50
CA GLN A 62 -2.13 14.99 -2.52
C GLN A 62 -0.78 14.83 -3.24
N SER A 63 0.15 14.04 -2.67
CA SER A 63 1.47 13.72 -3.24
C SER A 63 2.09 12.52 -2.53
N GLU A 64 3.18 11.96 -3.07
CA GLU A 64 3.95 10.89 -2.42
C GLU A 64 4.56 11.32 -1.09
N ALA A 65 4.92 12.60 -0.94
CA ALA A 65 5.34 13.15 0.34
C ALA A 65 4.20 13.08 1.38
N GLY A 66 2.97 13.40 0.96
CA GLY A 66 1.77 13.23 1.78
C GLY A 66 1.49 11.77 2.12
N ALA A 67 1.59 10.87 1.14
CA ALA A 67 1.44 9.43 1.34
C ALA A 67 2.45 8.89 2.35
N SER A 68 3.72 9.30 2.26
CA SER A 68 4.76 8.92 3.22
C SER A 68 4.53 9.48 4.62
N GLY A 69 3.98 10.70 4.71
CA GLY A 69 3.55 11.28 5.99
C GLY A 69 2.41 10.49 6.64
N THR A 70 1.44 10.04 5.85
CA THR A 70 0.39 9.11 6.30
C THR A 70 0.98 7.79 6.79
N VAL A 71 1.94 7.22 6.07
CA VAL A 71 2.65 5.99 6.49
C VAL A 71 3.32 6.19 7.84
N HIS A 72 4.12 7.24 7.99
CA HIS A 72 4.81 7.56 9.24
C HIS A 72 3.83 7.73 10.41
N GLY A 73 2.80 8.55 10.25
CA GLY A 73 1.81 8.79 11.31
C GLY A 73 1.02 7.53 11.69
N SER A 74 0.60 6.74 10.71
CA SER A 74 -0.16 5.51 10.92
C SER A 74 0.66 4.41 11.60
N LEU A 75 1.92 4.24 11.19
CA LEU A 75 2.86 3.34 11.88
C LEU A 75 3.09 3.79 13.33
N GLY A 76 3.33 5.10 13.55
CA GLY A 76 3.50 5.66 14.89
C GLY A 76 2.27 5.51 15.79
N ALA A 77 1.08 5.45 15.20
CA ALA A 77 -0.17 5.19 15.90
C ALA A 77 -0.47 3.69 16.13
N GLY A 78 0.38 2.79 15.62
CA GLY A 78 0.31 1.35 15.89
C GLY A 78 -0.42 0.51 14.84
N ALA A 79 -0.66 1.03 13.63
CA ALA A 79 -1.29 0.28 12.54
C ALA A 79 -0.27 -0.21 11.50
N LEU A 80 -0.39 -1.46 11.04
CA LEU A 80 0.46 -1.98 9.97
C LEU A 80 0.13 -1.28 8.65
N THR A 81 1.09 -0.49 8.15
CA THR A 81 0.85 0.47 7.07
C THR A 81 1.77 0.21 5.88
N THR A 82 1.22 0.35 4.68
CA THR A 82 1.98 0.20 3.42
C THR A 82 1.79 1.42 2.50
N THR A 83 2.64 1.50 1.47
CA THR A 83 2.51 2.44 0.35
C THR A 83 3.13 1.84 -0.92
N TYR A 84 2.80 2.40 -2.07
CA TYR A 84 3.30 1.97 -3.38
C TYR A 84 3.82 3.19 -4.13
N THR A 85 5.07 3.17 -4.55
CA THR A 85 5.70 4.31 -5.23
C THR A 85 6.86 3.85 -6.12
N ALA A 86 7.39 4.76 -6.93
CA ALA A 86 8.55 4.52 -7.78
C ALA A 86 9.24 5.86 -8.14
N SER A 87 10.47 5.80 -8.64
CA SER A 87 11.16 6.92 -9.30
C SER A 87 11.08 8.23 -8.49
N GLN A 88 10.53 9.31 -9.05
CA GLN A 88 10.40 10.62 -8.41
C GLN A 88 9.53 10.58 -7.15
N GLY A 89 8.53 9.71 -7.11
CA GLY A 89 7.68 9.56 -5.94
C GLY A 89 8.45 9.07 -4.73
N LEU A 90 9.38 8.12 -4.95
CA LEU A 90 10.25 7.62 -3.89
C LEU A 90 11.17 8.73 -3.33
N LEU A 91 11.66 9.64 -4.19
CA LEU A 91 12.48 10.77 -3.74
C LEU A 91 11.72 11.68 -2.76
N LEU A 92 10.43 11.89 -3.00
CA LEU A 92 9.57 12.69 -2.12
C LEU A 92 9.29 12.01 -0.77
N MET A 93 9.47 10.69 -0.67
CA MET A 93 9.31 9.94 0.57
C MET A 93 10.56 9.96 1.47
N ILE A 94 11.74 10.25 0.92
CA ILE A 94 13.04 10.18 1.64
C ILE A 94 13.00 10.90 3.01
N PRO A 95 12.46 12.13 3.14
CA PRO A 95 12.44 12.82 4.44
C PRO A 95 11.68 12.05 5.53
N ASN A 96 10.55 11.42 5.17
CA ASN A 96 9.79 10.59 6.10
C ASN A 96 10.44 9.23 6.33
N MET A 97 11.15 8.66 5.35
CA MET A 97 11.92 7.41 5.55
C MET A 97 12.94 7.54 6.69
N TYR A 98 13.60 8.69 6.82
CA TYR A 98 14.49 8.99 7.96
C TYR A 98 13.79 9.11 9.32
N LYS A 99 12.46 9.26 9.34
CA LYS A 99 11.67 9.29 10.57
C LYS A 99 11.04 7.94 10.90
N ILE A 100 10.81 7.12 9.88
CA ILE A 100 10.26 5.77 10.01
C ILE A 100 11.33 4.78 10.49
N ALA A 101 12.59 4.95 10.05
CA ALA A 101 13.71 4.05 10.34
C ALA A 101 14.72 4.63 11.34
#